data_AF-A0A0C9ZYM8-F1
#
_entry.id   AF-A0A0C9ZYM8-F1
#
_cell.length_a   1.000
_cell.length_b   1.000
_cell.length_c   1.000
_cell.angle_alpha   90.00
_cell.angle_beta   90.00
_cell.angle_gamma   90.00
#
_symmetry.space_group_name_H-M   'P 1'
#
loop_
_entity.id
_entity.type
_entity.pdbx_description
1 polymer ?
#
loop_
_entity_poly.entity_id
_entity_poly.type
_entity_poly.pdbx_seq_one_letter_code
_entity_poly.pdbx_strand_id
1 'polypeptide(L)'
;MAVVLDIRPFSDTLFMYGEANSSSAFSLAGHVNISIPPTRSFLNRSRPTTRLLLRSLVITFEGQSEVITPVTGYAPVRLCSVSQELIRGDPIELSNEGLEYSTSPCSWDAVFDIRVPGWLPVTSTYGDADFEETGTRYALYATATCVLLEDGPSSFSLFNLCAPFCSRSKTVDAPQCPVTVRRVVEPPAEPSGSFPLAMYVVDTQKELNDMREGPSTTLFSVLEKIEVVACTPTAISTGETSLPFTLRLRAKDLTHSERERLRVTEFSVDVKQVEVYRNTTSEDYAGGFPIPSQRHQPPNKPLRSHHPVHMLCTVDAFQTAQPLKSSVGRSFSLLRKNSSGRYVIGGDGRIFTNTNDPASLLEWYILDVDIPIAIEPYEVDWAGPCVRRMTESSPLFSVRHTLSVSIQCAYDLLEKEPDCRRLHFSLPLQQVCLLPPRPPSAGCHVSDASSGETRLETSFAQSLPPYSQLFHQNGERKIDFSTPLPLYRPPSIPVSQSPGPSTGSLKEDSSD
;
A
#
# COMPACT_ATOMS: atom_id res chain seq x y z
N MET A 1 10.75 -24.73 31.89
CA MET A 1 9.68 -23.70 31.96
C MET A 1 9.80 -22.78 30.76
N ALA A 2 8.67 -22.26 30.26
CA ALA A 2 8.64 -21.46 29.04
C ALA A 2 8.07 -20.07 29.36
N VAL A 3 8.93 -19.05 29.33
CA VAL A 3 8.45 -17.68 29.09
C VAL A 3 7.73 -17.70 27.74
N VAL A 4 6.59 -17.04 27.66
CA VAL A 4 5.83 -16.87 26.42
C VAL A 4 5.87 -15.40 26.05
N LEU A 5 6.19 -15.12 24.79
CA LEU A 5 6.17 -13.78 24.23
C LEU A 5 5.03 -13.68 23.23
N ASP A 6 4.28 -12.58 23.29
CA ASP A 6 3.19 -12.26 22.36
C ASP A 6 3.33 -10.80 21.90
N ILE A 7 3.28 -10.54 20.59
CA ILE A 7 3.46 -9.20 20.02
C ILE A 7 2.09 -8.63 19.69
N ARG A 8 1.77 -7.45 20.23
CA ARG A 8 0.49 -6.77 20.01
C ARG A 8 0.73 -5.36 19.46
N PRO A 9 0.78 -5.19 18.13
CA PRO A 9 0.79 -3.86 17.54
C PRO A 9 -0.57 -3.18 17.77
N PHE A 10 -0.60 -1.85 17.85
CA PHE A 10 -1.87 -1.11 17.95
C PHE A 10 -2.70 -1.18 16.65
N SER A 11 -2.03 -1.45 15.52
CA SER A 11 -2.67 -1.79 14.26
C SER A 11 -1.84 -2.85 13.54
N ASP A 12 -2.52 -3.83 12.96
CA ASP A 12 -1.92 -4.83 12.07
C ASP A 12 -1.61 -4.25 10.68
N THR A 13 -2.09 -3.04 10.39
CA THR A 13 -2.01 -2.41 9.07
C THR A 13 -1.33 -1.04 9.17
N LEU A 14 -0.23 -0.87 8.46
CA LEU A 14 0.49 0.37 8.33
C LEU A 14 0.09 1.10 7.04
N PHE A 15 -0.68 2.18 7.18
CA PHE A 15 -1.06 3.05 6.07
C PHE A 15 0.04 4.09 5.79
N MET A 16 0.69 3.97 4.63
CA MET A 16 1.67 4.92 4.13
C MET A 16 1.01 5.90 3.16
N TYR A 17 1.06 7.18 3.50
CA TYR A 17 0.44 8.23 2.70
C TYR A 17 1.37 8.71 1.58
N GLY A 18 0.83 8.84 0.37
CA GLY A 18 1.53 9.34 -0.81
C GLY A 18 2.47 8.31 -1.44
N GLU A 19 3.38 8.80 -2.28
CA GLU A 19 4.32 7.97 -3.04
C GLU A 19 5.46 7.41 -2.17
N ALA A 20 6.15 6.39 -2.68
CA ALA A 20 7.31 5.81 -2.00
C ALA A 20 8.42 6.85 -1.89
N ASN A 21 8.84 7.18 -0.66
CA ASN A 21 9.83 8.22 -0.42
C ASN A 21 10.86 7.77 0.63
N SER A 22 12.14 7.79 0.24
CA SER A 22 13.28 7.41 1.08
C SER A 22 13.52 8.35 2.26
N SER A 23 13.05 9.60 2.18
CA SER A 23 13.16 10.59 3.25
C SER A 23 12.00 10.56 4.26
N SER A 24 11.03 9.67 4.07
CA SER A 24 9.86 9.55 4.94
C SER A 24 9.96 8.33 5.85
N ALA A 25 9.31 8.41 7.01
CA ALA A 25 9.19 7.29 7.95
C ALA A 25 7.82 7.32 8.63
N PHE A 26 7.34 6.14 8.97
CA PHE A 26 6.06 5.91 9.66
C PHE A 26 6.33 5.21 11.00
N SER A 27 5.46 5.42 11.98
CA SER A 27 5.53 4.77 13.28
C SER A 27 4.68 3.51 13.30
N LEU A 28 5.26 2.41 13.77
CA LEU A 28 4.57 1.18 14.10
C LEU A 28 4.78 0.90 15.58
N ALA A 29 3.74 1.18 16.37
CA ALA A 29 3.79 1.08 17.83
C ALA A 29 2.88 -0.02 18.37
N GLY A 30 3.19 -0.48 19.59
CA GLY A 30 2.47 -1.55 20.27
C GLY A 30 3.16 -1.97 21.55
N HIS A 31 2.92 -3.20 22.00
CA HIS A 31 3.64 -3.79 23.12
C HIS A 31 3.97 -5.26 22.88
N VAL A 32 5.02 -5.74 23.53
CA VAL A 32 5.34 -7.17 23.67
C VAL A 32 4.89 -7.62 25.05
N ASN A 33 3.90 -8.51 25.09
CA ASN A 33 3.46 -9.16 26.31
C ASN A 33 4.41 -10.32 26.64
N ILE A 34 4.96 -10.29 27.84
CA ILE A 34 5.85 -11.30 28.38
C ILE A 34 5.07 -12.00 29.47
N SER A 35 4.86 -13.32 29.35
CA SER A 35 4.09 -14.05 30.33
C SER A 35 4.80 -15.30 30.86
N ILE A 36 4.62 -15.55 32.14
CA ILE A 36 5.05 -16.76 32.82
C ILE A 36 3.80 -17.60 33.10
N PRO A 37 3.59 -18.71 32.36
CA PRO A 37 2.44 -19.57 32.58
C PRO A 37 2.55 -20.25 33.95
N PRO A 38 1.42 -20.48 34.65
CA PRO A 38 1.45 -21.16 35.93
C PRO A 38 2.00 -22.57 35.78
N THR A 39 2.98 -22.93 36.61
CA THR A 39 3.56 -24.27 36.62
C THR A 39 2.54 -25.27 37.16
N ARG A 40 1.99 -26.12 36.28
CA ARG A 40 1.10 -27.22 36.69
C ARG A 40 1.93 -28.36 37.28
N SER A 41 2.08 -28.39 38.61
CA SER A 41 2.60 -29.56 39.31
C SER A 41 1.44 -30.54 39.58
N PHE A 42 1.57 -31.77 39.07
CA PHE A 42 0.58 -32.86 39.30
C PHE A 42 0.63 -33.43 40.71
N LEU A 43 1.67 -33.12 41.48
CA LEU A 43 1.79 -33.46 42.89
C LEU A 43 1.58 -32.19 43.69
N ASN A 44 0.58 -32.17 44.59
CA ASN A 44 0.13 -31.06 45.47
C ASN A 44 1.20 -30.49 46.43
N ARG A 45 2.49 -30.67 46.15
CA ARG A 45 3.56 -29.94 46.84
C ARG A 45 3.58 -28.51 46.32
N SER A 46 3.74 -27.57 47.25
CA SER A 46 3.80 -26.12 47.05
C SER A 46 4.31 -25.73 45.66
N ARG A 47 3.52 -24.94 44.93
CA ARG A 47 3.93 -24.44 43.61
C ARG A 47 5.20 -23.60 43.81
N PRO A 48 6.32 -23.90 43.14
CA PRO A 48 7.53 -23.12 43.30
C PRO A 48 7.35 -21.72 42.68
N THR A 49 7.80 -20.70 43.41
CA THR A 49 7.98 -19.36 42.87
C THR A 49 9.02 -19.44 41.74
N THR A 50 8.67 -18.88 40.60
CA THR A 50 9.51 -18.82 39.41
C THR A 50 10.07 -17.43 39.32
N ARG A 51 11.40 -17.31 39.38
CA ARG A 51 12.13 -16.06 39.22
C ARG A 51 13.02 -16.14 37.99
N LEU A 52 12.86 -15.18 37.10
CA LEU A 52 13.57 -15.10 35.83
C LEU A 52 14.19 -13.72 35.71
N LEU A 53 15.45 -13.65 35.32
CA LEU A 53 16.14 -12.41 35.02
C LEU A 53 16.12 -12.17 33.51
N LEU A 54 15.30 -11.23 33.07
CA LEU A 54 15.20 -10.80 31.68
C LEU A 54 16.36 -9.85 31.35
N ARG A 55 17.32 -10.34 30.55
CA ARG A 55 18.54 -9.60 30.20
C ARG A 55 18.36 -8.69 28.99
N SER A 56 17.64 -9.16 27.99
CA SER A 56 17.38 -8.38 26.78
C SER A 56 16.04 -8.76 26.18
N LEU A 57 15.41 -7.77 25.55
CA LEU A 57 14.22 -7.95 24.72
C LEU A 57 14.37 -7.08 23.49
N VAL A 58 14.48 -7.71 22.33
CA VAL A 58 14.66 -7.04 21.04
C VAL A 58 13.45 -7.31 20.18
N ILE A 59 12.78 -6.25 19.73
CA ILE A 59 11.77 -6.33 18.69
C ILE A 59 12.40 -6.00 17.33
N THR A 60 12.02 -6.72 16.29
CA THR A 60 12.53 -6.54 14.92
C THR A 60 11.38 -6.50 13.95
N PHE A 61 11.29 -5.43 13.18
CA PHE A 61 10.46 -5.34 11.98
C PHE A 61 11.30 -5.78 10.78
N GLU A 62 10.89 -6.85 10.09
CA GLU A 62 11.55 -7.31 8.86
C GLU A 62 10.56 -7.32 7.70
N GLY A 63 10.99 -6.73 6.59
CA GLY A 63 10.29 -6.76 5.32
C GLY A 63 11.05 -7.58 4.30
N GLN A 64 10.33 -8.36 3.49
CA GLN A 64 10.91 -9.21 2.46
C GLN A 64 10.01 -9.29 1.25
N SER A 65 10.62 -9.57 0.10
CA SER A 65 9.97 -9.84 -1.18
C SER A 65 10.47 -11.18 -1.68
N GLU A 66 9.56 -12.09 -1.97
CA GLU A 66 9.85 -13.39 -2.56
C GLU A 66 9.00 -13.57 -3.79
N VAL A 67 9.58 -14.11 -4.86
CA VAL A 67 8.82 -14.47 -6.07
C VAL A 67 9.20 -15.87 -6.50
N ILE A 68 8.20 -16.64 -6.91
CA ILE A 68 8.36 -17.94 -7.58
C ILE A 68 7.66 -17.81 -8.91
N THR A 69 8.34 -18.12 -10.01
CA THR A 69 7.69 -18.25 -11.32
C THR A 69 8.23 -19.48 -12.06
N PRO A 70 7.46 -20.07 -12.98
CA PRO A 70 7.94 -21.18 -13.81
C PRO A 70 9.19 -20.82 -14.63
N VAL A 71 9.33 -19.54 -14.97
CA VAL A 71 10.33 -19.01 -15.88
C VAL A 71 11.60 -18.63 -15.12
N THR A 72 11.46 -17.80 -14.07
CA THR A 72 12.58 -17.20 -13.35
C THR A 72 13.02 -18.00 -12.11
N GLY A 73 12.23 -18.98 -11.67
CA GLY A 73 12.48 -19.74 -10.44
C GLY A 73 12.15 -18.94 -9.18
N TYR A 74 12.73 -19.36 -8.05
CA TYR A 74 12.57 -18.69 -6.75
C TYR A 74 13.65 -17.62 -6.53
N ALA A 75 13.23 -16.42 -6.14
CA ALA A 75 14.13 -15.33 -5.78
C ALA A 75 13.66 -14.64 -4.49
N PRO A 76 14.50 -14.62 -3.44
CA PRO A 76 14.26 -13.87 -2.22
C PRO A 76 15.07 -12.57 -2.13
N VAL A 77 14.46 -11.51 -1.60
CA VAL A 77 15.10 -10.23 -1.27
C VAL A 77 14.63 -9.76 0.11
N ARG A 78 15.57 -9.44 1.00
CA ARG A 78 15.29 -8.69 2.22
C ARG A 78 15.14 -7.21 1.87
N LEU A 79 13.98 -6.63 2.17
CA LEU A 79 13.68 -5.21 1.95
C LEU A 79 14.27 -4.35 3.06
N CYS A 80 14.01 -4.70 4.32
CA CYS A 80 14.55 -3.99 5.48
C CYS A 80 14.58 -4.90 6.70
N SER A 81 15.38 -4.52 7.70
CA SER A 81 15.40 -5.17 9.02
C SER A 81 15.73 -4.09 10.04
N VAL A 82 14.72 -3.67 10.80
CA VAL A 82 14.81 -2.60 11.80
C VAL A 82 14.60 -3.21 13.17
N SER A 83 15.62 -3.16 14.02
CA SER A 83 15.57 -3.73 15.37
C SER A 83 15.62 -2.64 16.43
N GLN A 84 14.84 -2.81 17.50
CA GLN A 84 14.82 -1.95 18.67
C GLN A 84 14.95 -2.81 19.94
N GLU A 85 15.94 -2.49 20.77
CA GLU A 85 16.03 -3.06 22.12
C GLU A 85 15.08 -2.29 23.06
N LEU A 86 14.14 -3.04 23.65
CA LEU A 86 13.07 -2.54 24.51
C LEU A 86 13.49 -2.43 25.98
N ILE A 87 14.43 -3.27 26.41
CA ILE A 87 15.00 -3.25 27.75
C ILE A 87 16.42 -2.76 27.64
N ARG A 88 16.62 -1.49 28.00
CA ARG A 88 17.94 -0.84 28.00
C ARG A 88 18.36 -0.64 29.44
N GLY A 89 19.45 -1.28 29.86
CA GLY A 89 20.01 -1.11 31.21
C GLY A 89 20.04 -2.42 31.99
N ASP A 90 19.76 -2.32 33.28
CA ASP A 90 19.89 -3.46 34.20
C ASP A 90 18.84 -4.54 33.91
N PRO A 91 19.22 -5.83 34.01
CA PRO A 91 18.28 -6.93 33.81
C PRO A 91 17.08 -6.83 34.76
N ILE A 92 15.88 -7.12 34.22
CA ILE A 92 14.62 -7.01 34.97
C ILE A 92 14.29 -8.38 35.57
N GLU A 93 14.05 -8.42 36.88
CA GLU A 93 13.53 -9.63 37.52
C GLU A 93 12.03 -9.78 37.28
N LEU A 94 11.64 -10.89 36.67
CA LEU A 94 10.26 -11.32 36.49
C LEU A 94 9.98 -12.42 37.50
N SER A 95 9.03 -12.20 38.40
CA SER A 95 8.61 -13.20 39.39
C SER A 95 7.10 -13.34 39.42
N ASN A 96 6.62 -14.55 39.74
CA ASN A 96 5.21 -14.79 40.06
C ASN A 96 4.97 -14.83 41.58
N GLU A 97 5.84 -14.20 42.36
CA GLU A 97 5.74 -14.14 43.82
C GLU A 97 4.44 -13.45 44.24
N GLY A 98 3.72 -14.05 45.18
CA GLY A 98 2.39 -13.59 45.62
C GLY A 98 1.23 -13.98 44.68
N LEU A 99 1.53 -14.56 43.51
CA LEU A 99 0.55 -15.03 42.52
C LEU A 99 0.72 -16.53 42.21
N GLU A 100 1.36 -17.30 43.10
CA GLU A 100 1.67 -18.72 42.88
C GLU A 100 0.40 -19.56 42.69
N TYR A 101 -0.67 -19.19 43.38
CA TYR A 101 -1.97 -19.85 43.33
C TYR A 101 -2.87 -19.33 42.20
N SER A 102 -2.47 -18.28 41.49
CA SER A 102 -3.27 -17.77 40.38
C SER A 102 -3.36 -18.81 39.26
N THR A 103 -4.52 -18.84 38.61
CA THR A 103 -4.74 -19.57 37.37
C THR A 103 -4.36 -18.74 36.14
N SER A 104 -4.30 -17.41 36.29
CA SER A 104 -3.84 -16.51 35.25
C SER A 104 -2.31 -16.49 35.18
N PRO A 105 -1.73 -16.34 33.97
CA PRO A 105 -0.30 -16.11 33.83
C PRO A 105 0.07 -14.74 34.42
N CYS A 106 1.27 -14.64 35.01
CA CYS A 106 1.85 -13.34 35.36
C CYS A 106 2.37 -12.70 34.07
N SER A 107 2.00 -11.45 33.80
CA SER A 107 2.29 -10.79 32.54
C SER A 107 2.86 -9.39 32.72
N TRP A 108 3.79 -9.03 31.83
CA TRP A 108 4.40 -7.70 31.74
C TRP A 108 4.34 -7.22 30.30
N ASP A 109 4.12 -5.92 30.10
CA ASP A 109 4.06 -5.32 28.77
C ASP A 109 5.26 -4.39 28.54
N ALA A 110 6.02 -4.66 27.48
CA ALA A 110 7.09 -3.80 27.01
C ALA A 110 6.65 -3.04 25.75
N VAL A 111 6.46 -1.72 25.86
CA VAL A 111 5.99 -0.86 24.76
C VAL A 111 7.10 -0.65 23.73
N PHE A 112 6.74 -0.60 22.45
CA PHE A 112 7.64 -0.30 21.35
C PHE A 112 7.07 0.75 20.40
N ASP A 113 7.95 1.43 19.67
CA ASP A 113 7.63 2.35 18.57
C ASP A 113 8.76 2.27 17.54
N ILE A 114 8.53 1.47 16.49
CA ILE A 114 9.51 1.22 15.44
C ILE A 114 9.30 2.23 14.31
N ARG A 115 10.39 2.89 13.90
CA ARG A 115 10.42 3.75 12.72
C ARG A 115 10.53 2.90 11.45
N VAL A 116 9.43 2.77 10.73
CA VAL A 116 9.34 2.03 9.47
C VAL A 116 9.64 2.97 8.30
N PRO A 117 10.59 2.62 7.40
CA PRO A 117 10.89 3.47 6.24
C PRO A 117 9.69 3.62 5.29
N GLY A 118 9.41 4.84 4.82
CA GLY A 118 8.23 5.14 4.01
C GLY A 118 8.34 4.82 2.52
N TRP A 119 9.50 4.36 2.08
CA TRP A 119 9.73 3.86 0.72
C TRP A 119 9.31 2.41 0.50
N LEU A 120 8.97 1.69 1.57
CA LEU A 120 8.66 0.27 1.46
C LEU A 120 7.49 0.01 0.48
N PRO A 121 7.60 -1.04 -0.35
CA PRO A 121 6.51 -1.47 -1.21
C PRO A 121 5.34 -1.99 -0.36
N VAL A 122 4.15 -2.06 -0.94
CA VAL A 122 2.99 -2.57 -0.18
C VAL A 122 3.07 -4.07 0.03
N THR A 123 2.33 -4.55 1.02
CA THR A 123 2.04 -5.97 1.13
C THR A 123 1.22 -6.39 -0.08
N SER A 124 1.73 -7.34 -0.86
CA SER A 124 1.14 -7.79 -2.13
C SER A 124 1.52 -9.24 -2.35
N THR A 125 0.56 -10.07 -2.76
CA THR A 125 0.80 -11.47 -3.15
C THR A 125 0.96 -11.57 -4.65
N TYR A 126 2.04 -12.19 -5.11
CA TYR A 126 2.36 -12.32 -6.53
C TYR A 126 3.37 -13.44 -6.76
N GLY A 127 3.32 -14.02 -7.95
CA GLY A 127 4.12 -15.17 -8.34
C GLY A 127 3.23 -16.22 -8.96
N ASP A 128 3.74 -17.43 -9.05
CA ASP A 128 3.05 -18.63 -9.45
C ASP A 128 1.91 -18.95 -8.46
N ALA A 129 0.70 -19.16 -8.98
CA ALA A 129 -0.49 -19.40 -8.18
C ALA A 129 -0.46 -20.72 -7.40
N ASP A 130 0.36 -21.68 -7.84
CA ASP A 130 0.52 -22.96 -7.15
C ASP A 130 1.32 -22.84 -5.84
N PHE A 131 1.99 -21.69 -5.64
CA PHE A 131 2.80 -21.41 -4.45
C PHE A 131 2.18 -20.29 -3.61
N GLU A 132 1.42 -20.71 -2.60
CA GLU A 132 0.85 -19.79 -1.60
C GLU A 132 1.96 -18.99 -0.87
N GLU A 133 1.62 -17.80 -0.38
CA GLU A 133 2.49 -16.95 0.45
C GLU A 133 3.71 -16.30 -0.24
N THR A 134 3.82 -16.35 -1.56
CA THR A 134 4.80 -15.53 -2.31
C THR A 134 4.35 -14.06 -2.42
N GLY A 135 5.31 -13.16 -2.53
CA GLY A 135 5.06 -11.73 -2.65
C GLY A 135 5.89 -10.87 -1.70
N THR A 136 5.43 -9.64 -1.48
CA THR A 136 5.98 -8.70 -0.49
C THR A 136 5.24 -8.85 0.83
N ARG A 137 5.98 -9.10 1.92
CA ARG A 137 5.44 -9.30 3.27
C ARG A 137 6.30 -8.65 4.35
N TYR A 138 5.64 -8.30 5.45
CA TYR A 138 6.25 -7.70 6.63
C TYR A 138 5.79 -8.42 7.88
N ALA A 139 6.67 -8.50 8.88
CA ALA A 139 6.30 -9.02 10.17
C ALA A 139 7.17 -8.44 11.29
N LEU A 140 6.60 -8.43 12.49
CA LEU A 140 7.30 -8.22 13.74
C LEU A 140 7.76 -9.56 14.32
N TYR A 141 8.97 -9.54 14.88
CA TYR A 141 9.59 -10.62 15.62
C TYR A 141 10.07 -10.06 16.95
N ALA A 142 9.96 -10.84 18.02
CA ALA A 142 10.51 -10.45 19.31
C ALA A 142 11.35 -11.60 19.87
N THR A 143 12.53 -11.27 20.36
CA THR A 143 13.46 -12.23 20.95
C THR A 143 13.85 -11.74 22.33
N ALA A 144 13.61 -12.56 23.35
CA ALA A 144 14.01 -12.31 24.73
C ALA A 144 15.14 -13.25 25.14
N THR A 145 16.10 -12.75 25.91
CA THR A 145 17.11 -13.57 26.57
C THR A 145 16.89 -13.52 28.07
N CYS A 146 16.57 -14.68 28.66
CA CYS A 146 16.25 -14.81 30.08
C CYS A 146 17.25 -15.74 30.78
N VAL A 147 17.51 -15.50 32.06
CA VAL A 147 18.25 -16.40 32.94
C VAL A 147 17.33 -16.85 34.07
N LEU A 148 17.25 -18.15 34.32
CA LEU A 148 16.49 -18.66 35.47
C LEU A 148 17.27 -18.41 36.76
N LEU A 149 16.62 -17.77 37.73
CA LEU A 149 17.15 -17.64 39.09
C LEU A 149 16.66 -18.84 39.90
N GLU A 150 17.60 -19.65 40.39
CA GLU A 150 17.27 -20.76 41.28
C GLU A 150 17.22 -20.25 42.72
N ASP A 151 16.02 -20.28 43.32
CA ASP A 151 15.82 -19.95 44.73
C ASP A 151 16.26 -21.11 45.62
N GLY A 152 17.56 -21.14 45.94
CA GLY A 152 18.10 -21.90 47.06
C GLY A 152 18.71 -23.26 46.73
N PRO A 153 19.42 -23.86 47.71
CA PRO A 153 20.16 -25.11 47.55
C PRO A 153 19.22 -26.33 47.60
N SER A 154 18.34 -26.48 46.61
CA SER A 154 17.40 -27.61 46.56
C SER A 154 17.88 -28.70 45.61
N SER A 155 18.30 -29.82 46.23
CA SER A 155 18.42 -31.17 45.67
C SER A 155 19.41 -31.37 44.53
N PHE A 156 20.51 -32.05 44.87
CA PHE A 156 21.48 -32.67 43.96
C PHE A 156 20.82 -33.47 42.84
N SER A 157 20.46 -32.81 41.74
CA SER A 157 20.17 -33.48 40.49
C SER A 157 21.49 -33.95 39.91
N LEU A 158 21.66 -35.28 39.77
CA LEU A 158 22.86 -35.90 39.19
C LEU A 158 23.18 -35.39 37.76
N PHE A 159 22.23 -34.70 37.11
CA PHE A 159 22.43 -34.03 35.83
C PHE A 159 23.29 -32.75 35.90
N ASN A 160 23.64 -32.25 37.09
CA ASN A 160 24.49 -31.07 37.26
C ASN A 160 26.00 -31.36 37.28
N LEU A 161 26.42 -32.64 37.22
CA LEU A 161 27.85 -33.02 37.25
C LEU A 161 28.62 -32.69 35.95
N CYS A 162 27.94 -32.25 34.88
CA CYS A 162 28.58 -31.97 33.59
C CYS A 162 28.46 -30.51 33.10
N ALA A 163 27.99 -29.54 33.90
CA ALA A 163 27.80 -28.16 33.39
C ALA A 163 28.12 -27.02 34.39
N PRO A 164 29.34 -26.92 34.96
CA PRO A 164 29.70 -25.85 35.90
C PRO A 164 29.95 -24.46 35.26
N PHE A 165 29.98 -24.31 33.92
CA PHE A 165 30.36 -23.04 33.27
C PHE A 165 29.32 -22.44 32.33
N CYS A 166 28.15 -23.07 32.16
CA CYS A 166 27.12 -22.54 31.29
C CYS A 166 26.09 -21.79 32.14
N SER A 167 26.21 -20.46 32.24
CA SER A 167 25.05 -19.64 32.59
C SER A 167 23.98 -19.96 31.55
N ARG A 168 22.92 -20.68 31.95
CA ARG A 168 21.85 -21.13 31.04
C ARG A 168 20.96 -19.94 30.69
N SER A 169 21.50 -18.99 29.93
CA SER A 169 20.71 -18.01 29.21
C SER A 169 19.85 -18.77 28.21
N LYS A 170 18.54 -18.61 28.31
CA LYS A 170 17.58 -19.16 27.39
C LYS A 170 17.07 -18.03 26.51
N THR A 171 17.18 -18.22 25.20
CA THR A 171 16.54 -17.35 24.21
C THR A 171 15.14 -17.86 23.96
N VAL A 172 14.18 -16.95 23.92
CA VAL A 172 12.76 -17.22 23.61
C VAL A 172 12.35 -16.28 22.50
N ASP A 173 11.75 -16.84 21.45
CA ASP A 173 11.21 -16.07 20.33
C ASP A 173 9.69 -16.03 20.43
N ALA A 174 9.10 -14.88 20.12
CA ALA A 174 7.67 -14.73 19.93
C ALA A 174 7.23 -15.36 18.60
N PRO A 175 5.97 -15.81 18.50
CA PRO A 175 5.36 -16.09 17.21
C PRO A 175 5.48 -14.90 16.25
N GLN A 176 5.60 -15.18 14.95
CA GLN A 176 5.58 -14.15 13.92
C GLN A 176 4.27 -13.37 14.01
N CYS A 177 4.38 -12.03 14.02
CA CYS A 177 3.22 -11.13 13.98
C CYS A 177 3.20 -10.40 12.63
N PRO A 178 2.36 -10.83 11.66
CA PRO A 178 2.29 -10.21 10.34
C PRO A 178 1.86 -8.74 10.40
N VAL A 179 2.40 -7.94 9.49
CA VAL A 179 2.03 -6.52 9.32
C VAL A 179 1.68 -6.27 7.86
N THR A 180 0.52 -5.66 7.63
CA THR A 180 0.05 -5.27 6.30
C THR A 180 0.47 -3.84 6.00
N VAL A 181 1.38 -3.62 5.05
CA VAL A 181 1.71 -2.27 4.58
C VAL A 181 0.79 -1.92 3.41
N ARG A 182 0.06 -0.82 3.51
CA ARG A 182 -0.79 -0.29 2.44
C ARG A 182 -0.34 1.11 2.08
N ARG A 183 -0.37 1.44 0.79
CA ARG A 183 -0.09 2.78 0.30
C ARG A 183 -1.40 3.42 -0.11
N VAL A 184 -1.66 4.60 0.41
CA VAL A 184 -2.92 5.32 0.20
C VAL A 184 -2.63 6.74 -0.27
N VAL A 185 -3.48 7.22 -1.17
CA VAL A 185 -3.45 8.60 -1.66
C VAL A 185 -4.72 9.30 -1.18
N GLU A 186 -4.55 10.51 -0.65
CA GLU A 186 -5.68 11.37 -0.33
C GLU A 186 -6.28 11.92 -1.64
N PRO A 187 -7.59 11.82 -1.85
CA PRO A 187 -8.21 12.44 -3.01
C PRO A 187 -8.03 13.97 -2.94
N PRO A 188 -8.02 14.67 -4.08
CA PRO A 188 -8.00 16.13 -4.07
C PRO A 188 -9.16 16.68 -3.24
N ALA A 189 -8.94 17.80 -2.55
CA ALA A 189 -9.97 18.45 -1.71
C ALA A 189 -11.15 19.04 -2.52
N GLU A 190 -11.18 18.82 -3.84
CA GLU A 190 -12.23 19.31 -4.73
C GLU A 190 -13.55 18.56 -4.51
N PRO A 191 -14.70 19.23 -4.70
CA PRO A 191 -16.02 18.67 -4.39
C PRO A 191 -16.38 17.43 -5.23
N SER A 192 -15.75 17.24 -6.40
CA SER A 192 -15.95 16.05 -7.23
C SER A 192 -15.19 14.82 -6.71
N GLY A 193 -14.18 15.00 -5.85
CA GLY A 193 -13.27 13.94 -5.41
C GLY A 193 -12.42 13.32 -6.52
N SER A 194 -12.48 13.87 -7.75
CA SER A 194 -11.77 13.36 -8.92
C SER A 194 -10.35 13.89 -9.00
N PHE A 195 -9.40 13.05 -9.41
CA PHE A 195 -8.04 13.49 -9.70
C PHE A 195 -7.97 14.47 -10.88
N PRO A 196 -7.06 15.47 -10.85
CA PRO A 196 -6.92 16.43 -11.95
C PRO A 196 -6.50 15.74 -13.25
N LEU A 197 -6.90 16.30 -14.38
CA LEU A 197 -6.55 15.78 -15.71
C LEU A 197 -5.12 16.18 -16.09
N ALA A 198 -4.30 15.19 -16.46
CA ALA A 198 -3.04 15.36 -17.15
C ALA A 198 -3.28 15.49 -18.66
N MET A 199 -2.58 16.42 -19.30
CA MET A 199 -2.67 16.67 -20.74
C MET A 199 -1.38 16.19 -21.43
N TYR A 200 -1.53 15.36 -22.46
CA TYR A 200 -0.44 14.79 -23.25
C TYR A 200 -0.54 15.29 -24.68
N VAL A 201 0.50 15.98 -25.15
CA VAL A 201 0.66 16.32 -26.57
C VAL A 201 1.35 15.13 -27.24
N VAL A 202 0.65 14.48 -28.16
CA VAL A 202 1.13 13.26 -28.80
C VAL A 202 1.86 13.64 -30.09
N ASP A 203 3.13 13.25 -30.16
CA ASP A 203 3.90 13.30 -31.40
C ASP A 203 3.53 12.07 -32.24
N THR A 204 2.98 12.28 -33.43
CA THR A 204 2.63 11.21 -34.37
C THR A 204 3.91 10.68 -35.03
N GLN A 205 4.77 10.03 -34.27
CA GLN A 205 5.99 9.46 -34.84
C GLN A 205 5.65 8.28 -35.75
N LYS A 206 6.39 8.19 -36.86
CA LYS A 206 6.31 7.11 -37.83
C LYS A 206 6.68 5.80 -37.12
N GLU A 207 5.76 4.82 -37.09
CA GLU A 207 6.09 3.48 -36.61
C GLU A 207 7.29 2.95 -37.40
N LEU A 208 8.43 2.84 -36.73
CA LEU A 208 9.74 2.56 -37.34
C LEU A 208 9.82 1.16 -37.97
N ASN A 209 8.82 0.31 -37.77
CA ASN A 209 8.79 -1.09 -38.18
C ASN A 209 8.19 -1.33 -39.58
N ASP A 210 7.59 -0.33 -40.23
CA ASP A 210 7.06 -0.46 -41.58
C ASP A 210 8.14 -0.13 -42.64
N MET A 211 9.26 -0.86 -42.62
CA MET A 211 10.32 -0.78 -43.66
C MET A 211 9.92 -1.41 -45.01
N ARG A 212 8.63 -1.65 -45.27
CA ARG A 212 8.16 -1.95 -46.62
C ARG A 212 7.99 -0.64 -47.38
N GLU A 213 9.03 -0.27 -48.11
CA GLU A 213 9.02 0.81 -49.11
C GLU A 213 7.95 0.55 -50.18
N GLY A 214 6.71 0.94 -49.87
CA GLY A 214 5.59 1.01 -50.80
C GLY A 214 5.25 2.46 -51.13
N PRO A 215 4.59 2.73 -52.26
CA PRO A 215 4.29 4.08 -52.80
C PRO A 215 3.30 4.93 -52.00
N SER A 216 3.09 4.67 -50.71
CA SER A 216 2.09 5.36 -49.86
C SER A 216 2.68 6.50 -49.01
N THR A 217 3.71 7.18 -49.52
CA THR A 217 4.39 8.29 -48.81
C THR A 217 3.46 9.49 -48.55
N THR A 218 2.43 9.67 -49.38
CA THR A 218 1.52 10.83 -49.33
C THR A 218 0.59 10.83 -48.13
N LEU A 219 0.21 9.67 -47.59
CA LEU A 219 -0.68 9.63 -46.44
C LEU A 219 0.06 9.90 -45.13
N PHE A 220 1.30 9.42 -45.02
CA PHE A 220 2.12 9.71 -43.85
C PHE A 220 2.31 11.21 -43.65
N SER A 221 2.57 11.96 -44.73
CA SER A 221 2.69 13.42 -44.64
C SER A 221 1.38 14.15 -44.30
N VAL A 222 0.21 13.54 -44.54
CA VAL A 222 -1.09 14.05 -44.11
C VAL A 222 -1.29 13.78 -42.62
N LEU A 223 -0.97 12.58 -42.14
CA LEU A 223 -1.13 12.18 -40.74
C LEU A 223 -0.20 12.95 -39.80
N GLU A 224 1.03 13.25 -40.21
CA GLU A 224 1.99 14.05 -39.45
C GLU A 224 1.51 15.50 -39.19
N LYS A 225 0.51 15.97 -39.96
CA LYS A 225 -0.09 17.31 -39.80
C LYS A 225 -1.31 17.31 -38.86
N ILE A 226 -1.69 16.14 -38.34
CA ILE A 226 -2.74 15.99 -37.34
C ILE A 226 -2.09 16.15 -35.97
N GLU A 227 -2.46 17.21 -35.26
CA GLU A 227 -2.08 17.36 -33.87
C GLU A 227 -3.09 16.65 -32.98
N VAL A 228 -2.55 15.84 -32.06
CA VAL A 228 -3.33 15.03 -31.13
C VAL A 228 -2.99 15.44 -29.71
N VAL A 229 -4.01 15.80 -28.94
CA VAL A 229 -3.90 16.06 -27.50
C VAL A 229 -4.84 15.12 -26.76
N ALA A 230 -4.32 14.37 -25.81
CA ALA A 230 -5.10 13.44 -25.01
C ALA A 230 -5.07 13.84 -23.53
N CYS A 231 -6.19 13.71 -22.85
CA CYS A 231 -6.30 14.01 -21.42
C CYS A 231 -6.81 12.79 -20.65
N THR A 232 -6.13 12.45 -19.56
CA THR A 232 -6.54 11.42 -18.60
C THR A 232 -6.35 11.95 -17.18
N PRO A 233 -7.08 11.46 -16.17
CA PRO A 233 -6.76 11.70 -14.78
C PRO A 233 -5.30 11.37 -14.48
N THR A 234 -4.70 12.18 -13.61
CA THR A 234 -3.36 11.94 -13.06
C THR A 234 -3.30 10.63 -12.28
N ALA A 235 -4.37 10.27 -11.58
CA ALA A 235 -4.53 8.98 -10.93
C ALA A 235 -5.98 8.48 -11.00
N ILE A 236 -6.16 7.16 -10.82
CA ILE A 236 -7.44 6.46 -10.88
C ILE A 236 -7.51 5.54 -9.66
N SER A 237 -8.58 5.58 -8.88
CA SER A 237 -8.75 4.64 -7.77
C SER A 237 -8.92 3.22 -8.28
N THR A 238 -8.32 2.23 -7.60
CA THR A 238 -8.54 0.79 -7.90
C THR A 238 -10.01 0.37 -7.79
N GLY A 239 -10.84 1.14 -7.09
CA GLY A 239 -12.29 0.92 -6.98
C GLY A 239 -13.15 1.58 -8.06
N GLU A 240 -12.59 2.44 -8.91
CA GLU A 240 -13.35 3.13 -9.96
C GLU A 240 -13.73 2.20 -11.12
N THR A 241 -14.95 2.34 -11.65
CA THR A 241 -15.47 1.51 -12.74
C THR A 241 -15.34 2.12 -14.12
N SER A 242 -14.87 3.36 -14.21
CA SER A 242 -14.75 4.11 -15.44
C SER A 242 -13.58 5.09 -15.36
N LEU A 243 -12.99 5.38 -16.51
CA LEU A 243 -11.91 6.32 -16.69
C LEU A 243 -12.37 7.42 -17.66
N PRO A 244 -12.51 8.68 -17.20
CA PRO A 244 -12.80 9.78 -18.11
C PRO A 244 -11.60 10.02 -19.02
N PHE A 245 -11.85 10.14 -20.32
CA PHE A 245 -10.84 10.32 -21.35
C PHE A 245 -11.30 11.36 -22.35
N THR A 246 -10.44 12.33 -22.63
CA THR A 246 -10.67 13.35 -23.65
C THR A 246 -9.61 13.25 -24.73
N LEU A 247 -10.04 13.12 -25.97
CA LEU A 247 -9.17 13.16 -27.16
C LEU A 247 -9.50 14.40 -27.98
N ARG A 248 -8.50 15.24 -28.23
CA ARG A 248 -8.61 16.45 -29.05
C ARG A 248 -7.76 16.30 -30.30
N LEU A 249 -8.38 16.54 -31.44
CA LEU A 249 -7.75 16.46 -32.76
C LEU A 249 -7.84 17.81 -33.44
N ARG A 250 -6.75 18.27 -34.05
CA ARG A 250 -6.80 19.42 -34.97
C ARG A 250 -5.86 19.23 -36.15
N ALA A 251 -6.17 19.90 -37.25
CA ALA A 251 -5.34 19.94 -38.43
C ALA A 251 -4.50 21.23 -38.44
N LYS A 252 -3.18 21.14 -38.27
CA LYS A 252 -2.32 22.34 -38.21
C LYS A 252 -1.99 22.88 -39.60
N ASP A 253 -1.60 21.99 -40.52
CA ASP A 253 -1.02 22.36 -41.82
C ASP A 253 -1.63 21.58 -42.99
N LEU A 254 -2.87 21.09 -42.83
CA LEU A 254 -3.61 20.45 -43.92
C LEU A 254 -4.22 21.49 -44.84
N THR A 255 -4.01 21.31 -46.14
CA THR A 255 -4.71 22.05 -47.20
C THR A 255 -6.20 21.71 -47.18
N HIS A 256 -7.04 22.61 -47.72
CA HIS A 256 -8.49 22.37 -47.81
C HIS A 256 -8.82 21.04 -48.48
N SER A 257 -8.17 20.74 -49.61
CA SER A 257 -8.35 19.48 -50.34
C SER A 257 -7.93 18.25 -49.52
N GLU A 258 -6.88 18.34 -48.70
CA GLU A 258 -6.51 17.23 -47.82
C GLU A 258 -7.54 17.03 -46.70
N ARG A 259 -8.08 18.12 -46.12
CA ARG A 259 -9.11 18.05 -45.05
C ARG A 259 -10.42 17.45 -45.53
N GLU A 260 -10.84 17.78 -46.76
CA GLU A 260 -12.05 17.19 -47.35
C GLU A 260 -11.93 15.69 -47.60
N ARG A 261 -10.71 15.20 -47.83
CA ARG A 261 -10.44 13.80 -48.16
C ARG A 261 -10.13 12.97 -46.91
N LEU A 262 -9.64 13.60 -45.86
CA LEU A 262 -9.30 12.96 -44.60
C LEU A 262 -10.57 12.73 -43.77
N ARG A 263 -10.80 11.47 -43.43
CA ARG A 263 -11.87 11.02 -42.56
C ARG A 263 -11.29 10.35 -41.32
N VAL A 264 -11.82 10.67 -40.15
CA VAL A 264 -11.60 9.90 -38.93
C VAL A 264 -12.85 9.06 -38.71
N THR A 265 -12.73 7.75 -38.92
CA THR A 265 -13.89 6.85 -38.93
C THR A 265 -14.14 6.21 -37.56
N GLU A 266 -13.07 6.02 -36.80
CA GLU A 266 -13.11 5.23 -35.58
C GLU A 266 -11.93 5.61 -34.69
N PHE A 267 -12.14 5.51 -33.38
CA PHE A 267 -11.03 5.37 -32.44
C PHE A 267 -11.29 4.19 -31.50
N SER A 268 -10.21 3.59 -31.02
CA SER A 268 -10.24 2.51 -30.06
C SER A 268 -9.29 2.82 -28.90
N VAL A 269 -9.68 2.35 -27.72
CA VAL A 269 -8.92 2.48 -26.49
C VAL A 269 -8.80 1.12 -25.82
N ASP A 270 -7.69 0.89 -25.12
CA ASP A 270 -7.49 -0.30 -24.31
C ASP A 270 -6.66 0.07 -23.07
N VAL A 271 -7.19 -0.23 -21.89
CA VAL A 271 -6.50 0.00 -20.62
C VAL A 271 -5.75 -1.29 -20.28
N LYS A 272 -4.42 -1.28 -20.32
CA LYS A 272 -3.60 -2.46 -20.06
C LYS A 272 -2.95 -2.39 -18.69
N GLN A 273 -2.94 -3.50 -17.98
CA GLN A 273 -2.06 -3.73 -16.83
C GLN A 273 -0.91 -4.62 -17.28
N VAL A 274 0.32 -4.18 -17.02
CA VAL A 274 1.55 -4.92 -17.30
C VAL A 274 2.22 -5.25 -15.98
N GLU A 275 2.32 -6.53 -15.70
CA GLU A 275 2.99 -7.08 -14.51
C GLU A 275 4.33 -7.67 -14.92
N VAL A 276 5.40 -7.33 -14.20
CA VAL A 276 6.75 -7.83 -14.47
C VAL A 276 7.34 -8.43 -13.20
N TYR A 277 7.72 -9.69 -13.28
CA TYR A 277 8.34 -10.50 -12.23
C TYR A 277 9.82 -10.69 -12.55
N ARG A 278 10.69 -10.58 -11.55
CA ARG A 278 12.15 -10.60 -11.74
C ARG A 278 12.81 -11.53 -10.74
N ASN A 279 13.88 -12.22 -11.15
CA ASN A 279 14.73 -12.96 -10.20
C ASN A 279 15.84 -12.10 -9.56
N THR A 280 16.00 -10.85 -10.00
CA THR A 280 16.94 -9.88 -9.45
C THR A 280 16.26 -8.55 -9.22
N THR A 281 16.83 -7.76 -8.31
CA THR A 281 16.34 -6.40 -8.04
C THR A 281 16.45 -5.54 -9.29
N SER A 282 15.37 -4.84 -9.65
CA SER A 282 15.37 -3.84 -10.71
C SER A 282 16.38 -2.71 -10.44
N GLU A 283 17.18 -2.34 -11.44
CA GLU A 283 18.17 -1.26 -11.33
C GLU A 283 17.51 0.09 -10.99
N ASP A 284 16.35 0.39 -11.60
CA ASP A 284 15.53 1.57 -11.29
C ASP A 284 15.18 1.62 -9.80
N TYR A 285 14.77 0.49 -9.23
CA TYR A 285 14.38 0.40 -7.82
C TYR A 285 15.59 0.50 -6.89
N ALA A 286 16.69 -0.19 -7.21
CA ALA A 286 17.92 -0.17 -6.43
C ALA A 286 18.58 1.22 -6.40
N GLY A 287 18.42 2.01 -7.48
CA GLY A 287 18.91 3.39 -7.54
C GLY A 287 18.09 4.36 -6.68
N GLY A 288 16.80 4.10 -6.49
CA GLY A 288 15.90 4.98 -5.74
C GLY A 288 15.81 4.70 -4.24
N PHE A 289 16.06 3.46 -3.80
CA PHE A 289 15.74 3.03 -2.44
C PHE A 289 16.85 2.23 -1.74
N PRO A 290 17.06 2.42 -0.43
CA PRO A 290 18.15 1.79 0.31
C PRO A 290 17.84 0.33 0.64
N ILE A 291 18.24 -0.58 -0.25
CA ILE A 291 18.16 -2.03 -0.02
C ILE A 291 19.37 -2.49 0.79
N PRO A 292 19.22 -3.43 1.75
CA PRO A 292 20.33 -4.02 2.46
C PRO A 292 21.40 -4.57 1.51
N SER A 293 22.67 -4.30 1.81
CA SER A 293 23.83 -4.77 1.06
C SER A 293 23.82 -6.29 0.86
N GLN A 294 24.53 -6.80 -0.16
CA GLN A 294 24.64 -8.24 -0.45
C GLN A 294 24.98 -9.13 0.76
N ARG A 295 25.80 -8.65 1.72
CA ARG A 295 26.15 -9.38 2.95
C ARG A 295 24.94 -9.65 3.87
N HIS A 296 23.94 -8.79 3.78
CA HIS A 296 22.69 -8.87 4.54
C HIS A 296 21.53 -9.40 3.69
N GLN A 297 21.79 -9.84 2.47
CA GLN A 297 20.82 -10.49 1.59
C GLN A 297 20.97 -12.01 1.64
N PRO A 298 19.91 -12.78 1.37
CA PRO A 298 20.06 -14.20 1.06
C PRO A 298 21.00 -14.39 -0.15
N PRO A 299 21.77 -15.50 -0.20
CA PRO A 299 21.86 -16.55 0.80
C PRO A 299 22.76 -16.20 2.01
N ASN A 300 23.52 -15.09 1.95
CA ASN A 300 24.50 -14.73 3.00
C ASN A 300 23.86 -14.53 4.39
N LYS A 301 22.66 -13.94 4.42
CA LYS A 301 21.84 -13.86 5.63
C LYS A 301 20.41 -14.31 5.29
N PRO A 302 19.98 -15.50 5.75
CA PRO A 302 18.66 -16.04 5.41
C PRO A 302 17.53 -15.15 5.94
N LEU A 303 16.38 -15.14 5.27
CA LEU A 303 15.17 -14.46 5.74
C LEU A 303 14.67 -15.11 7.04
N ARG A 304 14.09 -14.31 7.96
CA ARG A 304 13.57 -14.84 9.23
C ARG A 304 12.42 -15.81 9.03
N SER A 305 11.56 -15.53 8.06
CA SER A 305 10.44 -16.39 7.66
C SER A 305 10.54 -16.60 6.16
N HIS A 306 11.43 -17.49 5.69
CA HIS A 306 11.58 -17.77 4.26
C HIS A 306 10.45 -18.69 3.77
N HIS A 307 10.10 -18.59 2.49
CA HIS A 307 9.20 -19.54 1.86
C HIS A 307 9.79 -20.97 1.91
N PRO A 308 8.99 -22.04 2.12
CA PRO A 308 9.51 -23.41 2.25
C PRO A 308 10.40 -23.88 1.08
N VAL A 309 10.12 -23.39 -0.13
CA VAL A 309 10.92 -23.68 -1.35
C VAL A 309 12.37 -23.18 -1.23
N HIS A 310 12.65 -22.19 -0.38
CA HIS A 310 14.02 -21.73 -0.14
C HIS A 310 14.97 -22.88 0.21
N MET A 311 14.51 -23.84 1.01
CA MET A 311 15.31 -25.01 1.41
C MET A 311 15.67 -25.88 0.21
N LEU A 312 14.77 -26.03 -0.76
CA LEU A 312 15.02 -26.79 -2.00
C LEU A 312 16.03 -26.07 -2.91
N CYS A 313 15.96 -24.74 -2.98
CA CYS A 313 16.93 -23.94 -3.72
C CYS A 313 18.32 -23.98 -3.09
N THR A 314 18.42 -24.01 -1.75
CA THR A 314 19.73 -24.08 -1.08
C THR A 314 20.47 -25.41 -1.30
N VAL A 315 19.76 -26.47 -1.66
CA VAL A 315 20.32 -27.81 -1.93
C VAL A 315 20.52 -28.02 -3.44
N ASP A 316 20.40 -26.97 -4.26
CA ASP A 316 20.43 -27.03 -5.73
C ASP A 316 19.40 -28.00 -6.35
N ALA A 317 18.41 -28.44 -5.57
CA ALA A 317 17.34 -29.33 -6.02
C ALA A 317 16.26 -28.59 -6.84
N PHE A 318 16.28 -27.26 -6.79
CA PHE A 318 15.33 -26.39 -7.50
C PHE A 318 16.08 -25.25 -8.18
N GLN A 319 16.69 -25.54 -9.33
CA GLN A 319 17.32 -24.54 -10.20
C GLN A 319 16.57 -24.45 -11.54
N THR A 320 16.30 -23.22 -11.99
CA THR A 320 15.85 -22.98 -13.36
C THR A 320 17.07 -22.80 -14.26
N ALA A 321 16.98 -23.23 -15.52
CA ALA A 321 18.05 -23.10 -16.50
C ALA A 321 18.27 -21.64 -16.99
N GLN A 322 17.58 -20.66 -16.40
CA GLN A 322 17.56 -19.29 -16.89
C GLN A 322 18.75 -18.46 -16.42
N PRO A 323 19.17 -17.46 -17.23
CA PRO A 323 20.26 -16.57 -16.86
C PRO A 323 19.95 -15.74 -15.62
N LEU A 324 21.00 -15.36 -14.91
CA LEU A 324 20.98 -14.29 -13.90
C LEU A 324 20.40 -13.02 -14.53
N LYS A 325 19.43 -12.37 -13.87
CA LYS A 325 18.67 -11.21 -14.36
C LYS A 325 17.64 -11.53 -15.45
N SER A 326 16.87 -12.58 -15.28
CA SER A 326 15.69 -12.83 -16.12
C SER A 326 14.44 -12.18 -15.53
N SER A 327 13.52 -11.83 -16.42
CA SER A 327 12.20 -11.34 -16.05
C SER A 327 11.14 -12.01 -16.91
N VAL A 328 9.99 -12.28 -16.31
CA VAL A 328 8.78 -12.68 -17.04
C VAL A 328 7.74 -11.58 -16.87
N GLY A 329 7.05 -11.25 -17.95
CA GLY A 329 5.98 -10.27 -17.94
C GLY A 329 4.67 -10.91 -18.38
N ARG A 330 3.56 -10.43 -17.81
CA ARG A 330 2.23 -10.66 -18.38
C ARG A 330 1.51 -9.34 -18.55
N SER A 331 0.66 -9.26 -19.56
CA SER A 331 -0.11 -8.07 -19.89
C SER A 331 -1.53 -8.47 -20.22
N PHE A 332 -2.50 -7.77 -19.65
CA PHE A 332 -3.91 -8.02 -19.91
C PHE A 332 -4.71 -6.72 -19.92
N SER A 333 -5.86 -6.76 -20.61
CA SER A 333 -6.80 -5.64 -20.67
C SER A 333 -7.60 -5.56 -19.37
N LEU A 334 -7.82 -4.34 -18.90
CA LEU A 334 -8.73 -3.98 -17.81
C LEU A 334 -10.09 -3.52 -18.33
N LEU A 335 -10.36 -3.61 -19.64
CA LEU A 335 -11.69 -3.39 -20.18
C LEU A 335 -12.64 -4.52 -19.80
N ARG A 336 -13.94 -4.25 -19.78
CA ARG A 336 -14.95 -5.30 -19.57
C ARG A 336 -14.98 -6.23 -20.78
N LYS A 337 -15.26 -7.52 -20.56
CA LYS A 337 -15.38 -8.53 -21.64
C LYS A 337 -16.30 -8.08 -22.80
N ASN A 338 -17.37 -7.37 -22.46
CA ASN A 338 -18.38 -6.92 -23.43
C ASN A 338 -18.05 -5.56 -24.05
N SER A 339 -17.02 -4.86 -23.57
CA SER A 339 -16.55 -3.61 -24.16
C SER A 339 -15.37 -3.90 -25.09
N SER A 340 -15.56 -3.66 -26.38
CA SER A 340 -14.49 -3.74 -27.38
C SER A 340 -13.47 -2.60 -27.27
N GLY A 341 -13.78 -1.56 -26.47
CA GLY A 341 -13.03 -0.31 -26.45
C GLY A 341 -13.09 0.46 -27.77
N ARG A 342 -13.97 0.05 -28.70
CA ARG A 342 -14.10 0.60 -30.05
C ARG A 342 -15.25 1.59 -30.10
N TYR A 343 -14.99 2.79 -30.61
CA TYR A 343 -15.94 3.88 -30.73
C TYR A 343 -15.97 4.34 -32.19
N VAL A 344 -17.15 4.22 -32.81
CA VAL A 344 -17.38 4.68 -34.18
C VAL A 344 -17.74 6.16 -34.13
N ILE A 345 -17.04 6.98 -34.92
CA ILE A 345 -17.32 8.42 -35.00
C ILE A 345 -18.55 8.59 -35.90
N GLY A 346 -19.57 9.29 -35.39
CA GLY A 346 -20.80 9.54 -36.14
C GLY A 346 -20.59 10.44 -37.35
N GLY A 347 -21.45 10.32 -38.35
CA GLY A 347 -21.38 11.11 -39.59
C GLY A 347 -20.53 10.46 -40.68
N ASP A 348 -19.94 11.28 -41.55
CA ASP A 348 -19.05 10.84 -42.64
C ASP A 348 -17.56 10.74 -42.23
N GLY A 349 -17.26 11.10 -40.97
CA GLY A 349 -15.92 11.15 -40.40
C GLY A 349 -15.09 12.37 -40.83
N ARG A 350 -15.64 13.31 -41.60
CA ARG A 350 -14.93 14.50 -42.09
C ARG A 350 -14.92 15.60 -41.03
N ILE A 351 -14.24 15.33 -39.91
CA ILE A 351 -14.24 16.23 -38.74
C ILE A 351 -13.49 17.56 -38.96
N PHE A 352 -12.75 17.69 -40.06
CA PHE A 352 -11.91 18.86 -40.37
C PHE A 352 -12.48 19.80 -41.44
N THR A 353 -13.66 19.51 -42.02
CA THR A 353 -14.21 20.24 -43.19
C THR A 353 -15.06 21.46 -42.85
N ASN A 354 -15.63 21.55 -41.64
CA ASN A 354 -16.55 22.65 -41.29
C ASN A 354 -15.88 24.01 -41.04
N THR A 355 -14.61 24.19 -41.40
CA THR A 355 -13.82 25.38 -41.10
C THR A 355 -13.80 26.39 -42.25
N ASN A 356 -14.98 26.85 -42.69
CA ASN A 356 -15.06 27.97 -43.65
C ASN A 356 -14.65 29.32 -43.01
N ASP A 357 -14.62 29.39 -41.68
CA ASP A 357 -14.11 30.55 -40.95
C ASP A 357 -12.61 30.37 -40.67
N PRO A 358 -11.71 31.25 -41.12
CA PRO A 358 -10.29 31.18 -40.77
C PRO A 358 -10.02 31.20 -39.26
N ALA A 359 -10.93 31.73 -38.43
CA ALA A 359 -10.82 31.64 -36.97
C ALA A 359 -11.06 30.22 -36.43
N SER A 360 -11.88 29.42 -37.13
CA SER A 360 -12.19 28.03 -36.76
C SER A 360 -11.07 27.04 -37.09
N LEU A 361 -10.01 27.46 -37.80
CA LEU A 361 -8.80 26.65 -37.99
C LEU A 361 -8.08 26.30 -36.69
N LEU A 362 -8.37 27.05 -35.62
CA LEU A 362 -7.84 26.80 -34.27
C LEU A 362 -8.79 25.94 -33.42
N GLU A 363 -9.95 25.57 -33.95
CA GLU A 363 -10.96 24.80 -33.23
C GLU A 363 -10.53 23.34 -33.12
N TRP A 364 -10.56 22.82 -31.89
CA TRP A 364 -10.28 21.42 -31.61
C TRP A 364 -11.54 20.61 -31.85
N TYR A 365 -11.42 19.50 -32.56
CA TYR A 365 -12.42 18.45 -32.50
C TYR A 365 -12.22 17.65 -31.21
N ILE A 366 -13.23 17.64 -30.34
CA ILE A 366 -13.14 17.06 -29.00
C ILE A 366 -14.02 15.81 -28.91
N LEU A 367 -13.43 14.72 -28.43
CA LEU A 367 -14.09 13.46 -28.11
C LEU A 367 -13.96 13.23 -26.61
N ASP A 368 -15.08 13.27 -25.89
CA ASP A 368 -15.15 12.98 -24.46
C ASP A 368 -15.82 11.62 -24.23
N VAL A 369 -15.16 10.75 -23.47
CA VAL A 369 -15.53 9.34 -23.35
C VAL A 369 -15.26 8.83 -21.95
N ASP A 370 -16.23 8.12 -21.37
CA ASP A 370 -16.02 7.33 -20.16
C ASP A 370 -15.64 5.89 -20.53
N ILE A 371 -14.38 5.53 -20.33
CA ILE A 371 -13.85 4.21 -20.67
C ILE A 371 -14.19 3.23 -19.53
N PRO A 372 -14.95 2.15 -19.79
CA PRO A 372 -15.33 1.22 -18.73
C PRO A 372 -14.13 0.37 -18.27
N ILE A 373 -13.93 0.29 -16.96
CA ILE A 373 -12.93 -0.57 -16.31
C ILE A 373 -13.64 -1.76 -15.66
N ALA A 374 -13.06 -2.96 -15.81
CA ALA A 374 -13.50 -4.17 -15.15
C ALA A 374 -13.13 -4.15 -13.66
N ILE A 375 -14.07 -4.54 -12.80
CA ILE A 375 -13.82 -4.76 -11.37
C ILE A 375 -13.31 -6.19 -11.15
N GLU A 376 -13.93 -7.15 -11.83
CA GLU A 376 -13.71 -8.57 -11.59
C GLU A 376 -12.57 -9.11 -12.47
N PRO A 377 -11.79 -10.07 -11.94
CA PRO A 377 -10.75 -10.75 -12.71
C PRO A 377 -11.38 -11.54 -13.86
N TYR A 378 -10.74 -11.51 -15.02
CA TYR A 378 -11.29 -12.10 -16.25
C TYR A 378 -10.66 -13.44 -16.65
N GLU A 379 -9.33 -13.50 -16.61
CA GLU A 379 -8.53 -14.65 -17.06
C GLU A 379 -7.67 -15.18 -15.93
N VAL A 380 -7.45 -16.49 -15.91
CA VAL A 380 -6.50 -17.15 -15.02
C VAL A 380 -5.31 -17.56 -15.87
N ASP A 381 -4.13 -17.08 -15.47
CA ASP A 381 -2.84 -17.45 -16.07
C ASP A 381 -1.99 -18.19 -15.02
N TRP A 382 -0.75 -18.56 -15.35
CA TRP A 382 0.20 -19.19 -14.42
C TRP A 382 0.40 -18.37 -13.11
N ALA A 383 0.28 -17.04 -13.19
CA ALA A 383 0.33 -16.15 -12.03
C ALA A 383 -1.05 -15.89 -11.39
N GLY A 384 -1.99 -16.82 -11.58
CA GLY A 384 -3.33 -16.77 -11.04
C GLY A 384 -4.25 -15.79 -11.80
N PRO A 385 -5.39 -15.42 -11.19
CA PRO A 385 -6.35 -14.51 -11.80
C PRO A 385 -5.72 -13.15 -12.13
N CYS A 386 -6.11 -12.58 -13.26
CA CYS A 386 -5.78 -11.23 -13.70
C CYS A 386 -6.50 -10.20 -12.83
N VAL A 387 -5.98 -9.98 -11.62
CA VAL A 387 -6.52 -9.04 -10.64
C VAL A 387 -5.99 -7.63 -10.95
N ARG A 388 -6.88 -6.65 -10.93
CA ARG A 388 -6.51 -5.23 -11.02
C ARG A 388 -5.68 -4.84 -9.80
N ARG A 389 -4.49 -4.30 -10.02
CA ARG A 389 -3.57 -3.87 -8.96
C ARG A 389 -3.33 -2.38 -9.04
N MET A 390 -2.85 -1.77 -7.96
CA MET A 390 -2.36 -0.40 -8.06
C MET A 390 -1.03 -0.34 -8.83
N THR A 391 -0.68 0.83 -9.35
CA THR A 391 0.65 1.05 -9.95
C THR A 391 1.69 0.94 -8.84
N GLU A 392 2.60 -0.04 -8.94
CA GLU A 392 3.61 -0.29 -7.92
C GLU A 392 4.97 -0.67 -8.51
N SER A 393 6.01 -0.36 -7.75
CA SER A 393 7.38 -0.77 -8.03
C SER A 393 7.95 -1.39 -6.77
N SER A 394 8.41 -2.63 -6.87
CA SER A 394 9.13 -3.38 -5.84
C SER A 394 10.40 -4.01 -6.47
N PRO A 395 11.34 -4.52 -5.67
CA PRO A 395 12.56 -5.14 -6.20
C PRO A 395 12.30 -6.25 -7.22
N LEU A 396 11.33 -7.12 -6.94
CA LEU A 396 11.08 -8.34 -7.72
C LEU A 396 9.76 -8.30 -8.51
N PHE A 397 8.93 -7.27 -8.30
CA PHE A 397 7.62 -7.15 -8.92
C PHE A 397 7.31 -5.69 -9.26
N SER A 398 6.70 -5.46 -10.41
CA SER A 398 6.21 -4.12 -10.77
C SER A 398 4.94 -4.21 -11.58
N VAL A 399 4.02 -3.28 -11.32
CA VAL A 399 2.77 -3.12 -12.05
C VAL A 399 2.77 -1.76 -12.71
N ARG A 400 2.54 -1.73 -14.03
CA ARG A 400 2.37 -0.50 -14.80
C ARG A 400 1.04 -0.53 -15.52
N HIS A 401 0.41 0.63 -15.65
CA HIS A 401 -0.83 0.78 -16.39
C HIS A 401 -0.63 1.70 -17.59
N THR A 402 -1.16 1.32 -18.73
CA THR A 402 -1.08 2.11 -19.95
C THR A 402 -2.44 2.18 -20.63
N LEU A 403 -2.82 3.38 -21.08
CA LEU A 403 -3.95 3.58 -21.98
C LEU A 403 -3.41 3.53 -23.41
N SER A 404 -3.68 2.45 -24.12
CA SER A 404 -3.39 2.32 -25.55
C SER A 404 -4.51 2.96 -26.35
N VAL A 405 -4.20 3.93 -27.22
CA VAL A 405 -5.17 4.62 -28.07
C VAL A 405 -4.82 4.38 -29.53
N SER A 406 -5.82 4.09 -30.35
CA SER A 406 -5.68 3.88 -31.79
C SER A 406 -6.75 4.66 -32.54
N ILE A 407 -6.37 5.54 -33.44
CA ILE A 407 -7.30 6.35 -34.25
C ILE A 407 -7.20 5.87 -35.69
N GLN A 408 -8.32 5.44 -36.25
CA GLN A 408 -8.40 5.02 -37.65
C GLN A 408 -8.77 6.22 -38.53
N CYS A 409 -7.86 6.54 -39.43
CA CYS A 409 -8.00 7.56 -40.45
C CYS A 409 -8.15 6.88 -41.82
N ALA A 410 -9.11 7.34 -42.61
CA ALA A 410 -9.29 6.96 -44.00
C ALA A 410 -9.07 8.19 -44.88
N TYR A 411 -8.45 8.02 -46.05
CA TYR A 411 -8.22 9.11 -46.98
C TYR A 411 -8.72 8.76 -48.37
N ASP A 412 -9.70 9.55 -48.82
CA ASP A 412 -10.38 9.31 -50.09
C ASP A 412 -9.43 9.63 -51.25
N LEU A 413 -9.10 8.63 -52.09
CA LEU A 413 -8.31 8.80 -53.31
C LEU A 413 -9.23 8.95 -54.52
N LEU A 414 -8.95 9.89 -55.43
CA LEU A 414 -9.88 10.34 -56.49
C LEU A 414 -10.41 9.23 -57.41
N GLU A 415 -9.77 8.06 -57.47
CA GLU A 415 -10.18 6.93 -58.33
C GLU A 415 -9.83 5.57 -57.71
N LYS A 416 -9.63 5.52 -56.38
CA LYS A 416 -9.21 4.29 -55.67
C LYS A 416 -9.98 4.13 -54.36
N GLU A 417 -9.98 2.91 -53.83
CA GLU A 417 -10.48 2.65 -52.49
C GLU A 417 -9.76 3.56 -51.46
N PRO A 418 -10.46 4.02 -50.40
CA PRO A 418 -9.86 4.86 -49.37
C PRO A 418 -8.65 4.19 -48.72
N ASP A 419 -7.53 4.90 -48.66
CA ASP A 419 -6.34 4.42 -47.96
C ASP A 419 -6.58 4.56 -46.45
N CYS A 420 -6.58 3.44 -45.73
CA CYS A 420 -6.87 3.38 -44.31
C CYS A 420 -5.57 3.20 -43.51
N ARG A 421 -5.32 4.11 -42.56
CA ARG A 421 -4.20 4.00 -41.63
C ARG A 421 -4.63 4.27 -40.20
N ARG A 422 -3.73 3.92 -39.28
CA ARG A 422 -3.98 3.97 -37.85
C ARG A 422 -2.88 4.80 -37.19
N LEU A 423 -3.28 5.84 -36.46
CA LEU A 423 -2.41 6.52 -35.51
C LEU A 423 -2.48 5.77 -34.19
N HIS A 424 -1.34 5.40 -33.62
CA HIS A 424 -1.28 4.66 -32.37
C HIS A 424 -0.35 5.35 -31.37
N PHE A 425 -0.79 5.45 -30.12
CA PHE A 425 0.03 5.95 -29.02
C PHE A 425 -0.42 5.32 -27.70
N SER A 426 0.40 5.50 -26.66
CA SER A 426 0.08 5.04 -25.32
C SER A 426 0.33 6.12 -24.28
N LEU A 427 -0.54 6.21 -23.28
CA LEU A 427 -0.44 7.16 -22.17
C LEU A 427 -0.22 6.38 -20.87
N PRO A 428 0.68 6.84 -19.98
CA PRO A 428 0.83 6.22 -18.67
C PRO A 428 -0.41 6.51 -17.81
N LEU A 429 -0.84 5.51 -17.04
CA LEU A 429 -1.88 5.65 -16.04
C LEU A 429 -1.33 5.31 -14.65
N GLN A 430 -1.77 6.05 -13.64
CA GLN A 430 -1.46 5.76 -12.24
C GLN A 430 -2.71 5.21 -11.56
N GLN A 431 -2.66 3.94 -11.14
CA GLN A 431 -3.71 3.38 -10.30
C GLN A 431 -3.31 3.48 -8.83
N VAL A 432 -4.19 3.98 -7.99
CA VAL A 432 -3.93 4.26 -6.58
C VAL A 432 -4.99 3.63 -5.69
N CYS A 433 -4.63 3.36 -4.43
CA CYS A 433 -5.60 2.99 -3.41
C CYS A 433 -6.01 4.24 -2.63
N LEU A 434 -7.30 4.48 -2.48
CA LEU A 434 -7.83 5.55 -1.63
C LEU A 434 -7.98 5.05 -0.19
N LEU A 435 -7.98 5.98 0.78
CA LEU A 435 -8.39 5.63 2.13
C LEU A 435 -9.83 5.07 2.11
N PRO A 436 -10.13 3.99 2.85
CA PRO A 436 -11.51 3.60 3.04
C PRO A 436 -12.30 4.79 3.62
N PRO A 437 -13.50 5.07 3.11
CA PRO A 437 -14.32 6.15 3.64
C PRO A 437 -14.51 5.92 5.13
N ARG A 438 -14.17 6.94 5.94
CA ARG A 438 -14.40 6.87 7.37
C ARG A 438 -15.89 6.60 7.56
N PRO A 439 -16.30 5.54 8.30
CA PRO A 439 -17.70 5.36 8.61
C PRO A 439 -18.18 6.70 9.20
N PRO A 440 -19.32 7.25 8.73
CA PRO A 440 -19.83 8.49 9.28
C PRO A 440 -19.89 8.27 10.79
N SER A 441 -19.03 8.97 11.53
CA SER A 441 -19.01 8.93 12.98
C SER A 441 -20.43 9.23 13.37
N ALA A 442 -21.17 8.20 13.81
CA ALA A 442 -22.58 8.32 14.11
C ALA A 442 -22.71 9.55 14.97
N GLY A 443 -23.32 10.60 14.39
CA GLY A 443 -23.44 11.88 15.06
C GLY A 443 -24.04 11.54 16.41
N CYS A 444 -23.26 11.75 17.46
CA CYS A 444 -23.78 11.70 18.79
C CYS A 444 -24.80 12.84 18.80
N HIS A 445 -26.05 12.50 18.52
CA HIS A 445 -27.18 13.35 18.84
C HIS A 445 -27.09 13.51 20.34
N VAL A 446 -26.40 14.58 20.76
CA VAL A 446 -26.46 15.08 22.12
C VAL A 446 -27.91 15.50 22.29
N SER A 447 -28.73 14.55 22.73
CA SER A 447 -29.99 14.87 23.35
C SER A 447 -29.61 15.54 24.66
N ASP A 448 -29.96 16.82 24.78
CA ASP A 448 -29.88 17.60 26.00
C ASP A 448 -30.56 16.84 27.15
N ALA A 449 -29.78 16.12 27.97
CA ALA A 449 -30.18 15.66 29.28
C ALA A 449 -28.94 15.32 30.14
N SER A 450 -28.58 16.27 30.99
CA SER A 450 -27.95 16.12 32.32
C SER A 450 -26.76 15.16 32.50
N SER A 451 -25.63 15.78 32.83
CA SER A 451 -24.60 15.35 33.80
C SER A 451 -23.89 14.00 33.62
N GLY A 452 -22.57 14.08 33.37
CA GLY A 452 -21.61 13.09 33.85
C GLY A 452 -20.72 12.50 32.76
N GLU A 453 -19.49 13.01 32.68
CA GLU A 453 -18.31 12.38 32.08
C GLU A 453 -18.36 12.03 30.58
N THR A 454 -17.99 13.02 29.78
CA THR A 454 -17.63 12.85 28.37
C THR A 454 -16.31 12.08 28.27
N ARG A 455 -16.38 10.76 28.16
CA ARG A 455 -15.29 9.95 27.63
C ARG A 455 -15.18 10.26 26.14
N LEU A 456 -14.29 11.17 25.78
CA LEU A 456 -13.88 11.42 24.40
C LEU A 456 -13.24 10.14 23.86
N GLU A 457 -14.06 9.27 23.25
CA GLU A 457 -13.58 8.19 22.40
C GLU A 457 -13.04 8.81 21.10
N THR A 458 -11.84 9.36 21.20
CA THR A 458 -11.03 9.71 20.04
C THR A 458 -10.50 8.41 19.43
N SER A 459 -11.24 7.83 18.49
CA SER A 459 -10.82 6.67 17.68
C SER A 459 -9.63 6.95 16.74
N PHE A 460 -8.89 8.05 16.97
CA PHE A 460 -7.65 8.46 16.29
C PHE A 460 -6.53 8.87 17.24
N ALA A 461 -6.68 8.75 18.57
CA ALA A 461 -5.66 9.23 19.52
C ALA A 461 -4.38 8.40 19.60
N GLN A 462 -4.10 7.50 18.65
CA GLN A 462 -2.88 6.67 18.70
C GLN A 462 -2.04 6.63 17.42
N SER A 463 -2.28 7.51 16.45
CA SER A 463 -1.22 7.84 15.49
C SER A 463 -1.13 9.35 15.31
N LEU A 464 0.00 9.91 15.71
CA LEU A 464 0.34 11.28 15.34
C LEU A 464 0.35 11.37 13.81
N PRO A 465 -0.18 12.46 13.21
CA PRO A 465 -0.10 12.63 11.77
C PRO A 465 1.36 12.52 11.32
N PRO A 466 1.65 11.74 10.25
CA PRO A 466 3.01 11.62 9.73
C PRO A 466 3.60 13.00 9.45
N TYR A 467 4.92 13.13 9.64
CA TYR A 467 5.62 14.42 9.53
C TYR A 467 5.37 15.12 8.17
N SER A 468 5.12 14.35 7.10
CA SER A 468 4.77 14.82 5.76
C SER A 468 3.39 15.50 5.65
N GLN A 469 2.49 15.28 6.60
CA GLN A 469 1.22 16.02 6.71
C GLN A 469 1.41 17.36 7.42
N LEU A 470 2.45 17.49 8.26
CA LEU A 470 2.75 18.72 9.00
C LEU A 470 3.68 19.66 8.23
N PHE A 471 4.46 19.14 7.28
CA PHE A 471 5.47 19.89 6.52
C PHE A 471 5.41 19.59 5.02
N HIS A 472 5.69 20.58 4.19
CA HIS A 472 5.96 20.49 2.76
C HIS A 472 7.28 19.74 2.52
N GLN A 473 7.51 19.27 1.29
CA GLN A 473 8.73 18.54 0.92
C GLN A 473 10.01 19.40 1.06
N ASN A 474 9.87 20.72 1.00
CA ASN A 474 10.96 21.69 1.24
C ASN A 474 11.23 21.94 2.74
N GLY A 475 10.50 21.29 3.65
CA GLY A 475 10.64 21.45 5.10
C GLY A 475 9.83 22.59 5.71
N GLU A 476 9.07 23.35 4.92
CA GLU A 476 8.17 24.39 5.45
C GLU A 476 6.94 23.77 6.11
N ARG A 477 6.48 24.35 7.21
CA ARG A 477 5.31 23.82 7.94
C ARG A 477 4.03 24.10 7.15
N LYS A 478 3.21 23.08 6.89
CA LYS A 478 1.90 23.19 6.23
C LYS A 478 0.84 23.85 7.10
N ILE A 479 1.01 23.80 8.42
CA ILE A 479 0.06 24.37 9.38
C ILE A 479 0.25 25.87 9.47
N ASP A 480 -0.75 26.63 9.01
CA ASP A 480 -0.84 28.07 9.20
C ASP A 480 -1.32 28.39 10.63
N PHE A 481 -0.47 29.05 11.41
CA PHE A 481 -0.79 29.51 12.77
C PHE A 481 -1.73 30.73 12.79
N SER A 482 -2.14 31.23 11.63
CA SER A 482 -3.15 32.30 11.52
C SER A 482 -4.51 31.91 12.11
N THR A 483 -4.77 30.60 12.27
CA THR A 483 -5.97 30.10 12.94
C THR A 483 -5.62 29.77 14.41
N PRO A 484 -6.00 30.61 15.39
CA PRO A 484 -5.65 30.37 16.79
C PRO A 484 -6.27 29.06 17.29
N LEU A 485 -5.45 28.19 17.86
CA LEU A 485 -5.92 26.98 18.54
C LEU A 485 -6.96 27.39 19.60
N PRO A 486 -8.08 26.66 19.71
CA PRO A 486 -9.09 26.96 20.72
C PRO A 486 -8.44 26.96 22.10
N LEU A 487 -8.45 28.12 22.76
CA LEU A 487 -7.93 28.31 24.10
C LEU A 487 -8.69 27.38 25.06
N TYR A 488 -7.95 26.49 25.71
CA TYR A 488 -8.48 25.67 26.79
C TYR A 488 -9.03 26.59 27.89
N ARG A 489 -10.35 26.58 28.08
CA ARG A 489 -11.00 27.17 29.26
C ARG A 489 -11.22 26.04 30.27
N PRO A 490 -10.53 26.05 31.43
CA PRO A 490 -10.81 25.07 32.46
C PRO A 490 -12.30 25.13 32.85
N PRO A 491 -12.93 23.99 33.11
CA PRO A 491 -14.33 23.94 33.51
C PRO A 491 -14.54 24.80 34.76
N SER A 492 -15.43 25.79 34.66
CA SER A 492 -15.82 26.63 35.78
C SER A 492 -16.44 25.76 36.86
N ILE A 493 -15.76 25.65 38.00
CA ILE A 493 -16.25 24.92 39.17
C ILE A 493 -17.61 25.52 39.54
N PRO A 494 -18.70 24.73 39.54
CA PRO A 494 -20.00 25.24 39.96
C PRO A 494 -19.92 25.65 41.43
N VAL A 495 -20.13 26.93 41.69
CA VAL A 495 -20.24 27.50 43.02
C VAL A 495 -21.47 26.86 43.67
N SER A 496 -21.24 26.04 44.69
CA SER A 496 -22.27 25.42 45.51
C SER A 496 -23.15 26.53 46.12
N GLN A 497 -24.41 26.60 45.70
CA GLN A 497 -25.40 27.50 46.26
C GLN A 497 -25.77 27.01 47.67
N SER A 498 -25.48 27.84 48.67
CA SER A 498 -25.93 27.66 50.05
C SER A 498 -27.47 27.66 50.13
N PRO A 499 -28.09 26.79 50.94
CA PRO A 499 -29.54 26.78 51.11
C PRO A 499 -30.00 27.98 51.95
N GLY A 500 -30.87 28.81 51.37
CA GLY A 500 -31.58 29.89 52.06
C GLY A 500 -32.73 29.39 52.93
N PRO A 501 -33.19 30.20 53.91
CA PRO A 501 -33.96 29.73 55.05
C PRO A 501 -35.45 29.55 54.76
N SER A 502 -36.01 28.56 55.43
CA SER A 502 -37.42 28.18 55.47
C SER A 502 -38.33 29.29 56.02
N THR A 503 -39.31 29.73 55.22
CA THR A 503 -40.50 30.43 55.70
C THR A 503 -41.70 29.49 55.72
N GLY A 504 -42.16 29.13 56.91
CA GLY A 504 -43.41 28.40 57.11
C GLY A 504 -44.62 29.32 56.97
N SER A 505 -45.62 28.88 56.20
CA SER A 505 -46.96 29.48 56.15
C SER A 505 -47.95 28.48 56.75
N LEU A 506 -48.65 28.97 57.78
CA LEU A 506 -49.81 28.36 58.41
C LEU A 506 -50.92 28.09 57.38
N LYS A 507 -51.63 26.99 57.58
CA LYS A 507 -52.90 26.67 56.93
C LYS A 507 -53.94 26.50 58.04
N GLU A 508 -54.80 27.50 58.18
CA GLU A 508 -56.13 27.36 58.78
C GLU A 508 -57.04 26.64 57.78
N ASP A 509 -57.81 25.65 58.24
CA ASP A 509 -59.21 25.48 57.86
C ASP A 509 -59.88 24.46 58.81
N SER A 510 -60.81 24.98 59.60
CA SER A 510 -61.95 24.30 60.26
C SER A 510 -62.98 23.91 59.17
N SER A 511 -63.83 22.88 59.22
CA SER A 511 -64.65 22.28 60.29
C SER A 511 -65.26 20.97 59.76
N ASP A 512 -65.32 19.91 60.58
CA ASP A 512 -66.53 19.14 60.97
C ASP A 512 -66.13 18.00 61.93
#